data_AF-A0A087DGE3-F1
#
_entry.id   AF-A0A087DGE3-F1
#
_cell.length_a   1.000
_cell.length_b   1.000
_cell.length_c   1.000
_cell.angle_alpha   90.00
_cell.angle_beta   90.00
_cell.angle_gamma   90.00
#
_symmetry.space_group_name_H-M   'P 1'
#
loop_
_entity.id
_entity.type
_entity.pdbx_description
1 polymer ?
#
loop_
_entity_poly.entity_id
_entity_poly.type
_entity_poly.pdbx_seq_one_letter_code
_entity_poly.pdbx_strand_id
1 'polypeptide(L)'
;MFDINNVQAIMARYDHIHPEDSYLLDQYWNDLSGALVQDTNGTIRYLLNNATPEELDKISEVTDELVERTQSIELIKAIRTAYCKYPETLNDHLLFSNLNLSITIALKDKKAAQQLLAWKPTRTD
;
A
#
# COMPACT_ATOMS: atom_id res chain seq x y z
N MET A 1 -12.76 2.91 13.28
CA MET A 1 -13.07 1.61 12.66
C MET A 1 -12.80 1.77 11.20
N PHE A 2 -11.95 0.92 10.63
CA PHE A 2 -11.67 0.90 9.20
C PHE A 2 -12.95 0.75 8.39
N ASP A 3 -13.15 1.66 7.46
CA ASP A 3 -14.32 1.71 6.58
C ASP A 3 -13.93 1.20 5.19
N ILE A 4 -14.11 -0.11 5.00
CA ILE A 4 -13.81 -0.77 3.73
C ILE A 4 -14.67 -0.22 2.59
N ASN A 5 -15.94 0.14 2.85
CA ASN A 5 -16.84 0.65 1.83
C ASN A 5 -16.34 2.01 1.33
N ASN A 6 -15.85 2.87 2.24
CA ASN A 6 -15.23 4.13 1.87
C ASN A 6 -13.94 3.93 1.06
N VAL A 7 -13.06 3.02 1.47
CA VAL A 7 -11.81 2.72 0.73
C VAL A 7 -12.12 2.22 -0.68
N GLN A 8 -13.07 1.29 -0.82
CA GLN A 8 -13.46 0.75 -2.13
C GLN A 8 -14.16 1.80 -3.00
N ALA A 9 -15.00 2.65 -2.40
CA ALA A 9 -15.62 3.77 -3.11
C ALA A 9 -14.58 4.77 -3.63
N ILE A 10 -13.52 5.03 -2.86
CA ILE A 10 -12.39 5.84 -3.31
C ILE A 10 -11.70 5.18 -4.50
N MET A 11 -11.32 3.90 -4.39
CA MET A 11 -10.61 3.15 -5.43
C MET A 11 -11.39 3.02 -6.74
N ALA A 12 -12.73 2.95 -6.68
CA ALA A 12 -13.60 2.89 -7.85
C ALA A 12 -13.58 4.18 -8.69
N ARG A 13 -13.10 5.30 -8.13
CA ARG A 13 -12.98 6.56 -8.89
C ARG A 13 -11.85 6.51 -9.92
N TYR A 14 -10.84 5.66 -9.72
CA TYR A 14 -9.63 5.64 -10.54
C TYR A 14 -9.93 5.46 -12.03
N ASP A 15 -10.86 4.55 -12.37
CA ASP A 15 -11.25 4.24 -13.75
C ASP A 15 -11.98 5.39 -14.46
N HIS A 16 -12.35 6.44 -13.72
CA HIS A 16 -13.03 7.63 -14.21
C HIS A 16 -12.12 8.87 -14.26
N ILE A 17 -10.85 8.74 -13.86
CA ILE A 17 -9.88 9.83 -13.90
C ILE A 17 -9.06 9.71 -15.18
N HIS A 18 -8.99 10.80 -15.96
CA HIS A 18 -8.12 10.83 -17.13
C HIS A 18 -6.65 10.82 -16.68
N PRO A 19 -5.75 10.02 -17.28
CA PRO A 19 -4.35 9.91 -16.84
C PRO A 19 -3.55 11.23 -16.84
N GLU A 20 -3.97 12.21 -17.65
CA GLU A 20 -3.35 13.54 -17.71
C GLU A 20 -3.98 14.56 -16.75
N ASP A 21 -5.04 14.19 -16.02
CA ASP A 21 -5.66 15.06 -15.02
C ASP A 21 -4.95 14.90 -13.67
N SER A 22 -3.78 15.53 -13.57
CA SER A 22 -2.95 15.47 -12.37
C SER A 22 -3.65 15.97 -11.11
N TYR A 23 -4.57 16.94 -11.24
CA TYR A 23 -5.32 17.47 -10.09
C TYR A 23 -6.23 16.41 -9.48
N LEU A 24 -7.00 15.70 -10.32
CA LEU A 24 -7.88 14.63 -9.83
C LEU A 24 -7.09 13.41 -9.33
N LEU A 25 -5.96 13.09 -9.96
CA LEU A 25 -5.06 12.04 -9.49
C LEU A 25 -4.49 12.37 -8.11
N ASP A 26 -3.97 13.58 -7.91
CA ASP A 26 -3.45 14.03 -6.62
C ASP A 26 -4.53 13.98 -5.54
N GLN A 27 -5.76 14.40 -5.85
CA GLN A 27 -6.87 14.29 -4.92
C GLN A 27 -7.21 12.83 -4.59
N TYR A 28 -7.22 11.96 -5.60
CA TYR A 28 -7.47 10.54 -5.42
C TYR A 28 -6.44 9.88 -4.50
N TRP A 29 -5.14 10.11 -4.72
CA TRP A 29 -4.07 9.55 -3.89
C TRP A 29 -4.10 10.09 -2.46
N ASN A 30 -4.38 11.39 -2.28
CA ASN A 30 -4.54 11.99 -0.95
C ASN A 30 -5.72 11.39 -0.17
N ASP A 31 -6.87 11.21 -0.82
CA ASP A 31 -8.04 10.60 -0.20
C ASP A 31 -7.79 9.14 0.16
N LEU A 32 -7.18 8.38 -0.77
CA LEU A 32 -6.89 6.95 -0.57
C LEU A 32 -5.91 6.74 0.58
N SER A 33 -4.76 7.43 0.55
CA SER A 33 -3.79 7.35 1.64
C SER A 33 -4.41 7.83 2.96
N GLY A 34 -5.22 8.90 2.93
CA GLY A 34 -5.96 9.42 4.08
C GLY A 34 -6.85 8.38 4.74
N ALA A 35 -7.68 7.68 3.95
CA ALA A 35 -8.56 6.64 4.44
C ALA A 35 -7.78 5.44 5.02
N LEU A 36 -6.71 5.02 4.35
CA LEU A 36 -5.88 3.88 4.77
C LEU A 36 -5.08 4.15 6.05
N VAL A 37 -4.64 5.38 6.31
CA VAL A 37 -3.90 5.68 7.56
C VAL A 37 -4.81 5.96 8.75
N GLN A 38 -6.10 6.25 8.52
CA GLN A 38 -7.05 6.60 9.59
C GLN A 38 -7.22 5.46 10.62
N ASP A 39 -7.12 4.20 10.19
CA ASP A 39 -7.08 3.02 11.06
C ASP A 39 -6.04 2.03 10.54
N THR A 40 -4.77 2.26 10.89
CA THR A 40 -3.65 1.42 10.45
C THR A 40 -3.85 -0.07 10.76
N ASN A 41 -4.42 -0.40 11.93
CA ASN A 41 -4.66 -1.79 12.32
C ASN A 41 -5.76 -2.44 11.47
N GLY A 42 -6.81 -1.68 11.12
CA GLY A 42 -7.83 -2.14 10.20
C GLY A 42 -7.28 -2.31 8.78
N THR A 43 -6.44 -1.40 8.31
CA THR A 43 -5.74 -1.51 7.02
C THR A 43 -4.85 -2.75 6.96
N ILE A 44 -4.10 -3.05 8.02
CA ILE A 44 -3.30 -4.29 8.12
C ILE A 44 -4.20 -5.52 7.99
N ARG A 45 -5.33 -5.56 8.72
CA ARG A 45 -6.27 -6.69 8.62
C ARG A 45 -6.85 -6.83 7.23
N TYR A 46 -7.20 -5.72 6.59
CA TYR A 46 -7.72 -5.69 5.23
C TYR A 46 -6.70 -6.21 4.21
N LEU A 47 -5.46 -5.69 4.21
CA LEU A 47 -4.36 -6.13 3.36
C LEU A 47 -4.10 -7.63 3.47
N LEU A 48 -4.13 -8.15 4.70
CA LEU A 48 -3.81 -9.55 4.94
C LEU A 48 -4.97 -10.50 4.63
N ASN A 49 -6.23 -10.07 4.59
CA ASN A 49 -7.36 -11.02 4.52
C ASN A 49 -8.36 -10.74 3.40
N ASN A 50 -8.42 -9.53 2.86
CA ASN A 50 -9.52 -9.08 2.02
C ASN A 50 -9.07 -8.38 0.73
N ALA A 51 -7.88 -7.78 0.70
CA ALA A 51 -7.39 -7.03 -0.46
C ALA A 51 -7.18 -7.95 -1.67
N THR A 52 -7.75 -7.56 -2.80
CA THR A 52 -7.59 -8.21 -4.11
C THR A 52 -6.33 -7.69 -4.83
N PRO A 53 -5.83 -8.39 -5.86
CA PRO A 53 -4.69 -7.93 -6.65
C PRO A 53 -4.87 -6.54 -7.26
N GLU A 54 -6.06 -6.22 -7.75
CA GLU A 54 -6.39 -4.91 -8.32
C GLU A 54 -6.34 -3.80 -7.25
N GLU A 55 -6.86 -4.08 -6.06
CA GLU A 55 -6.78 -3.14 -4.94
C GLU A 55 -5.34 -2.96 -4.45
N LEU A 56 -4.51 -4.02 -4.50
CA LEU A 56 -3.09 -3.95 -4.16
C LEU A 56 -2.29 -3.09 -5.14
N ASP A 57 -2.64 -3.10 -6.43
CA ASP A 57 -2.08 -2.22 -7.44
C ASP A 57 -2.32 -0.74 -7.09
N LYS A 58 -3.59 -0.40 -6.83
CA LYS A 58 -4.00 0.95 -6.41
C LYS A 58 -3.34 1.39 -5.09
N ILE A 59 -3.14 0.47 -4.15
CA ILE A 59 -2.46 0.77 -2.88
C ILE A 59 -0.96 1.04 -3.10
N SER A 60 -0.36 0.40 -4.10
CA SER A 60 1.08 0.55 -4.37
C SER A 60 1.49 1.98 -4.70
N GLU A 61 0.58 2.71 -5.34
CA GLU A 61 0.70 4.11 -5.76
C GLU A 61 0.71 5.10 -4.59
N VAL A 62 0.33 4.67 -3.38
CA VAL A 62 0.31 5.53 -2.17
C VAL A 62 1.20 5.01 -1.05
N THR A 63 2.12 4.10 -1.35
CA THR A 63 2.92 3.43 -0.31
C THR A 63 3.88 4.38 0.40
N ASP A 64 4.33 5.44 -0.24
CA ASP A 64 5.18 6.46 0.35
C ASP A 64 4.41 7.28 1.39
N GLU A 65 3.17 7.71 1.14
CA GLU A 65 2.39 8.37 2.20
C GLU A 65 2.06 7.42 3.35
N LEU A 66 1.77 6.15 3.06
CA LEU A 66 1.54 5.15 4.11
C LEU A 66 2.78 4.97 4.99
N VAL A 67 3.97 4.85 4.38
CA VAL A 67 5.24 4.73 5.11
C VAL A 67 5.53 6.01 5.88
N GLU A 68 5.44 7.17 5.22
CA GLU A 68 5.77 8.47 5.79
C GLU A 68 4.90 8.78 7.01
N ARG A 69 3.58 8.64 6.86
CA ARG A 69 2.61 9.08 7.87
C ARG A 69 2.50 8.12 9.03
N THR A 70 2.63 6.82 8.80
CA THR A 70 2.46 5.81 9.86
C THR A 70 3.77 5.40 10.51
N GLN A 71 4.88 5.42 9.76
CA GLN A 71 6.17 4.82 10.15
C GLN A 71 6.02 3.38 10.66
N SER A 72 4.95 2.68 10.27
CA SER A 72 4.56 1.39 10.86
C SER A 72 5.25 0.24 10.15
N ILE A 73 6.19 -0.39 10.86
CA ILE A 73 6.89 -1.60 10.40
C ILE A 73 5.90 -2.74 10.13
N GLU A 74 4.84 -2.85 10.93
CA GLU A 74 3.80 -3.87 10.77
C GLU A 74 2.97 -3.64 9.52
N LEU A 75 2.61 -2.38 9.21
CA LEU A 75 1.93 -2.04 7.97
C LEU A 75 2.79 -2.38 6.76
N ILE A 76 4.08 -2.00 6.78
CA ILE A 76 5.01 -2.28 5.68
C ILE A 76 5.13 -3.80 5.44
N LYS A 77 5.26 -4.58 6.52
CA LYS A 77 5.27 -6.04 6.44
C LYS A 77 3.97 -6.58 5.87
N ALA A 78 2.82 -6.04 6.30
CA ALA A 78 1.51 -6.46 5.80
C ALA A 78 1.35 -6.21 4.30
N ILE A 79 1.76 -5.03 3.80
CA ILE A 79 1.76 -4.70 2.36
C ILE A 79 2.62 -5.72 1.59
N ARG A 80 3.88 -5.92 2.02
CA ARG A 80 4.78 -6.87 1.36
C ARG A 80 4.24 -8.30 1.40
N THR A 81 3.66 -8.72 2.52
CA THR A 81 3.03 -10.03 2.64
C THR A 81 1.87 -10.16 1.67
N ALA A 82 0.99 -9.15 1.56
CA ALA A 82 -0.13 -9.15 0.64
C ALA A 82 0.33 -9.28 -0.82
N TYR A 83 1.37 -8.55 -1.25
CA TYR A 83 1.97 -8.70 -2.59
C TYR A 83 2.53 -10.10 -2.86
N CYS A 84 2.89 -10.86 -1.82
CA CYS A 84 3.40 -12.22 -1.97
C CYS A 84 2.28 -13.29 -1.98
N LYS A 85 1.04 -12.94 -1.68
CA LYS A 85 -0.09 -13.90 -1.65
C LYS A 85 -0.57 -14.30 -3.03
N TYR A 86 -0.42 -13.42 -4.01
CA TYR A 86 -1.02 -13.56 -5.33
C TYR A 86 0.06 -13.76 -6.41
N PRO A 87 -0.05 -14.79 -7.28
CA PRO A 87 0.89 -15.01 -8.38
C PRO A 87 1.02 -13.82 -9.33
N GLU A 88 -0.08 -13.13 -9.60
CA GLU A 88 -0.17 -11.95 -10.45
C GLU A 88 0.66 -10.78 -9.90
N THR A 89 0.56 -10.49 -8.60
CA THR A 89 1.34 -9.43 -7.96
C THR A 89 2.82 -9.80 -7.80
N LEU A 90 3.16 -11.09 -7.72
CA LEU A 90 4.55 -11.55 -7.65
C LEU A 90 5.36 -11.24 -8.91
N ASN A 91 4.70 -11.19 -10.07
CA ASN A 91 5.34 -10.84 -11.33
C ASN A 91 5.34 -9.33 -11.59
N ASP A 92 4.66 -8.56 -10.74
CA ASP A 92 4.60 -7.11 -10.85
C ASP A 92 5.79 -6.45 -10.17
N HIS A 93 6.77 -6.07 -10.98
CA HIS A 93 7.97 -5.41 -10.51
C HIS A 93 7.70 -4.01 -9.91
N LEU A 94 6.61 -3.33 -10.32
CA LEU A 94 6.30 -1.97 -9.87
C LEU A 94 5.85 -1.99 -8.41
N LEU A 95 4.98 -2.91 -8.00
CA LEU A 95 4.52 -3.01 -6.60
C LEU A 95 5.69 -3.08 -5.60
N PHE A 96 6.63 -4.00 -5.85
CA PHE A 96 7.79 -4.17 -4.99
C PHE A 96 8.77 -3.00 -5.08
N SER A 97 8.94 -2.40 -6.26
CA SER A 97 9.82 -1.25 -6.47
C SER A 97 9.29 -0.02 -5.74
N ASN A 98 7.99 0.28 -5.87
CA ASN A 98 7.32 1.36 -5.16
C ASN A 98 7.50 1.18 -3.66
N LEU A 99 7.15 0.01 -3.11
CA LEU A 99 7.30 -0.25 -1.68
C LEU A 99 8.77 -0.12 -1.20
N ASN A 100 9.74 -0.63 -1.96
CA ASN A 100 11.16 -0.52 -1.61
C ASN A 100 11.65 0.94 -1.64
N LEU A 101 11.21 1.71 -2.62
CA LEU A 101 11.52 3.13 -2.72
C LEU A 101 10.94 3.88 -1.52
N SER A 102 9.65 3.68 -1.23
CA SER A 102 8.93 4.24 -0.08
C SER A 102 9.64 3.94 1.25
N ILE A 103 10.07 2.69 1.48
CA ILE A 103 10.87 2.33 2.66
C ILE A 103 12.18 3.11 2.71
N THR A 104 12.86 3.25 1.58
CA THR A 104 14.17 3.91 1.51
C THR A 104 14.08 5.40 1.82
N ILE A 105 13.11 6.08 1.22
CA ILE A 105 12.96 7.54 1.29
C ILE A 105 12.20 7.98 2.54
N ALA A 106 11.06 7.34 2.85
CA ALA A 106 10.10 7.85 3.82
C ALA A 106 10.23 7.24 5.22
N LEU A 107 10.80 6.04 5.37
CA LEU A 107 11.01 5.46 6.69
C LEU A 107 12.21 6.13 7.38
N LYS A 108 11.96 6.68 8.57
CA LYS A 108 12.95 7.45 9.33
C LYS A 108 14.00 6.56 9.98
N ASP A 109 13.59 5.42 10.52
CA ASP A 109 14.53 4.43 11.07
C ASP A 109 15.26 3.69 9.94
N LYS A 110 16.48 4.14 9.63
CA LYS A 110 17.31 3.57 8.56
C LYS A 110 17.78 2.15 8.83
N LYS A 111 17.92 1.76 10.10
CA LYS A 111 18.25 0.37 10.45
C LYS A 111 17.06 -0.54 10.19
N ALA A 112 15.86 -0.12 10.62
CA ALA A 112 14.63 -0.84 10.32
C ALA A 112 14.36 -0.90 8.81
N ALA A 113 14.65 0.18 8.07
CA ALA A 113 14.55 0.20 6.61
C ALA A 113 15.43 -0.87 5.95
N GLN A 114 16.71 -0.94 6.33
CA GLN A 114 17.63 -1.97 5.83
C GLN A 114 17.14 -3.39 6.16
N GLN A 115 16.65 -3.61 7.38
CA GLN A 115 16.10 -4.90 7.79
C GLN A 115 14.86 -5.27 6.98
N LEU A 116 13.96 -4.32 6.74
CA LEU A 116 12.75 -4.53 5.95
C LEU A 116 13.06 -4.82 4.48
N LEU A 117 14.02 -4.11 3.88
CA LEU A 117 14.45 -4.36 2.49
C LEU A 117 15.02 -5.77 2.31
N ALA A 118 15.79 -6.25 3.29
CA ALA A 118 16.32 -7.61 3.31
C ALA A 118 15.28 -8.68 3.69
N TRP A 119 14.21 -8.29 4.38
CA TRP A 119 13.18 -9.21 4.87
C TRP A 119 12.26 -9.69 3.74
N LYS A 120 11.97 -10.99 3.75
CA LYS A 120 11.00 -11.63 2.85
C LYS A 120 9.94 -12.33 3.70
N PRO A 121 8.64 -12.20 3.38
CA PRO A 121 7.61 -12.93 4.08
C PRO A 121 7.79 -14.43 3.83
N THR A 122 7.63 -15.23 4.87
CA THR A 122 7.51 -16.68 4.72
C THR A 122 6.21 -16.94 3.96
N ARG A 123 6.26 -17.67 2.84
CA ARG A 123 5.03 -18.15 2.19
C ARG A 123 4.29 -18.97 3.23
N THR A 124 3.11 -18.50 3.61
CA THR A 124 2.13 -19.32 4.32
C THR A 124 1.35 -20.01 3.22
N ASP A 125 1.55 -21.33 3.19
CA ASP A 125 0.89 -22.34 2.39
C ASP A 125 -0.62 -22.43 2.66
#